data_AF-A0A0K8SXY0-F1
#
_entry.id   AF-A0A0K8SXY0-F1
#
_cell.length_a   1.000
_cell.length_b   1.000
_cell.length_c   1.000
_cell.angle_alpha   90.00
_cell.angle_beta   90.00
_cell.angle_gamma   90.00
#
_symmetry.space_group_name_H-M   'P 1'
#
loop_
_entity.id
_entity.type
_entity.pdbx_description
1 polymer ?
#
loop_
_entity_poly.entity_id
_entity_poly.type
_entity_poly.pdbx_seq_one_letter_code
_entity_poly.pdbx_strand_id
1 'polypeptide(L)'
;DNMRRLVILLFMNALTHGRVFTPCELATTIKNYYHDSQFDEFVQNIPLIVCIAGYKNYNSSYRLTSEDGTGYYGLFGIHHSDINSCSTREKKLQLLDVLDDDIKDDFMCFNQVIQNNILRINFFDKLCSPPYVRYVPCRLDNYIIVKLIDPIHKDVFEISFNKEVDPSDILASRHADTSESEGAFNFIG
;
A
#
# COMPACT_ATOMS: atom_id res chain seq x y z
N ASP A 1 -30.90 -38.73 35.04
CA ASP A 1 -29.87 -37.68 35.10
C ASP A 1 -28.80 -37.86 34.06
N ASN A 2 -28.44 -36.73 33.45
CA ASN A 2 -27.17 -36.43 32.79
C ASN A 2 -26.73 -37.24 31.57
N MET A 3 -27.28 -36.88 30.40
CA MET A 3 -26.59 -37.08 29.12
C MET A 3 -25.85 -35.78 28.78
N ARG A 4 -24.57 -35.75 29.13
CA ARG A 4 -23.63 -34.65 28.95
C ARG A 4 -23.36 -34.46 27.45
N ARG A 5 -24.04 -33.51 26.80
CA ARG A 5 -23.78 -33.10 25.41
C ARG A 5 -22.52 -32.24 25.38
N LEU A 6 -21.43 -32.79 24.86
CA LEU A 6 -20.21 -32.03 24.54
C LEU A 6 -20.43 -31.36 23.17
N VAL A 7 -20.70 -30.06 23.17
CA VAL A 7 -20.71 -29.25 21.95
C VAL A 7 -19.26 -28.85 21.67
N ILE A 8 -18.63 -29.53 20.73
CA ILE A 8 -17.30 -29.15 20.22
C ILE A 8 -17.53 -27.98 19.26
N LEU A 9 -17.35 -26.75 19.75
CA LEU A 9 -17.24 -25.56 18.91
C LEU A 9 -15.89 -25.64 18.18
N LEU A 10 -15.90 -26.12 16.94
CA LEU A 10 -14.79 -25.94 16.02
C LEU A 10 -14.68 -24.45 15.70
N PHE A 11 -13.89 -23.72 16.48
CA PHE A 11 -13.35 -22.44 16.04
C PHE A 11 -12.40 -22.73 14.88
N MET A 12 -12.95 -22.71 13.66
CA MET A 12 -12.15 -22.50 12.46
C MET A 12 -11.60 -21.08 12.60
N ASN A 13 -10.41 -20.96 13.18
CA ASN A 13 -9.61 -19.75 13.01
C ASN A 13 -9.37 -19.64 11.51
N ALA A 14 -10.18 -18.82 10.83
CA ALA A 14 -9.83 -18.35 9.51
C ALA A 14 -8.49 -17.64 9.71
N LEU A 15 -7.41 -18.31 9.32
CA LEU A 15 -6.13 -17.67 9.14
C LEU A 15 -6.40 -16.54 8.16
N THR A 16 -6.36 -15.29 8.62
CA THR A 16 -6.33 -14.13 7.74
C THR A 16 -5.08 -14.30 6.87
N HIS A 17 -5.28 -14.71 5.63
CA HIS A 17 -4.17 -15.01 4.73
C HIS A 17 -3.72 -13.70 4.10
N GLY A 18 -2.64 -13.12 4.62
CA GLY A 18 -1.97 -12.02 3.93
C GLY A 18 -1.46 -12.46 2.55
N ARG A 19 -1.45 -11.53 1.59
CA ARG A 19 -0.99 -11.76 0.22
C ARG A 19 0.04 -10.72 -0.21
N VAL A 20 1.07 -11.16 -0.94
CA VAL A 20 1.97 -10.27 -1.67
C VAL A 20 1.55 -10.23 -3.13
N PHE A 21 1.22 -9.04 -3.63
CA PHE A 21 0.82 -8.82 -5.02
C PHE A 21 2.03 -8.42 -5.88
N THR A 22 2.03 -8.78 -7.16
CA THR A 22 2.81 -8.02 -8.14
C THR A 22 2.13 -6.68 -8.43
N PRO A 23 2.85 -5.65 -8.92
CA PRO A 23 2.24 -4.36 -9.25
C PRO A 23 1.05 -4.50 -10.21
N CYS A 24 1.18 -5.38 -11.21
CA CYS A 24 0.14 -5.56 -12.24
C CYS A 24 -1.05 -6.38 -11.74
N GLU A 25 -0.84 -7.39 -10.88
CA GLU A 25 -1.94 -8.07 -10.21
C GLU A 25 -2.73 -7.11 -9.33
N LEU A 26 -2.05 -6.27 -8.54
CA LEU A 26 -2.72 -5.28 -7.71
C LEU A 26 -3.55 -4.30 -8.54
N ALA A 27 -2.97 -3.77 -9.63
CA ALA A 27 -3.67 -2.86 -10.52
C ALA A 27 -4.93 -3.50 -11.12
N THR A 28 -4.84 -4.76 -11.56
CA THR A 28 -5.99 -5.52 -12.08
C THR A 28 -7.04 -5.79 -11.00
N THR A 29 -6.61 -6.14 -9.78
CA THR A 29 -7.53 -6.32 -8.64
C THR A 29 -8.28 -5.04 -8.31
N ILE A 30 -7.58 -3.90 -8.19
CA ILE A 30 -8.19 -2.57 -7.97
C ILE A 30 -9.19 -2.26 -9.07
N LYS A 31 -8.81 -2.44 -10.34
CA LYS A 31 -9.71 -2.23 -11.49
C LYS A 31 -10.99 -3.05 -11.37
N ASN A 32 -10.89 -4.33 -11.00
CA ASN A 32 -12.06 -5.22 -10.92
C ASN A 32 -13.03 -4.86 -9.79
N TYR A 33 -12.61 -4.09 -8.78
CA TYR A 33 -13.55 -3.54 -7.80
C TYR A 33 -14.41 -2.41 -8.38
N TYR A 34 -14.01 -1.80 -9.50
CA TYR A 34 -14.70 -0.70 -10.17
C TYR A 34 -15.34 -1.18 -11.47
N HIS A 35 -16.60 -1.62 -11.39
CA HIS A 35 -17.35 -2.15 -12.53
C HIS A 35 -18.26 -1.12 -13.26
N ASP A 36 -18.34 0.15 -12.82
CA ASP A 36 -19.34 1.08 -13.34
C ASP A 36 -18.85 2.53 -13.58
N SER A 37 -19.59 3.22 -14.46
CA SER A 37 -19.53 4.58 -15.08
C SER A 37 -18.56 5.71 -14.64
N GLN A 38 -17.74 5.56 -13.60
CA GLN A 38 -16.67 6.50 -13.17
C GLN A 38 -15.25 6.01 -13.53
N PHE A 39 -15.18 5.04 -14.46
CA PHE A 39 -13.96 4.31 -14.80
C PHE A 39 -12.79 5.21 -15.26
N ASP A 40 -13.05 6.25 -16.05
CA ASP A 40 -12.00 7.04 -16.70
C ASP A 40 -11.22 7.96 -15.75
N GLU A 41 -11.88 8.51 -14.72
CA GLU A 41 -11.21 9.32 -13.69
C GLU A 41 -10.48 8.42 -12.69
N PHE A 42 -11.03 7.25 -12.40
CA PHE A 42 -10.48 6.33 -11.42
C PHE A 42 -9.24 5.57 -11.93
N VAL A 43 -9.22 5.17 -13.21
CA VAL A 43 -8.04 4.51 -13.83
C VAL A 43 -6.80 5.40 -13.76
N GLN A 44 -6.96 6.73 -13.81
CA GLN A 44 -5.83 7.66 -13.72
C GLN A 44 -5.12 7.60 -12.36
N ASN A 45 -5.82 7.19 -11.30
CA ASN A 45 -5.25 7.08 -9.95
C ASN A 45 -4.61 5.72 -9.66
N ILE A 46 -4.89 4.68 -10.48
CA ILE A 46 -4.34 3.33 -10.27
C ILE A 46 -2.80 3.34 -10.15
N PRO A 47 -2.04 4.04 -11.02
CA PRO A 47 -0.58 4.09 -10.88
C PRO A 47 -0.11 4.65 -9.54
N LEU A 48 -0.75 5.71 -9.02
CA LEU A 48 -0.41 6.31 -7.73
C LEU A 48 -0.75 5.35 -6.58
N ILE A 49 -1.95 4.76 -6.59
CA ILE A 49 -2.36 3.78 -5.57
C ILE A 49 -1.39 2.59 -5.52
N VAL A 50 -1.02 2.05 -6.69
CA VAL A 50 -0.03 0.97 -6.80
C VAL A 50 1.33 1.42 -6.27
N CYS A 51 1.77 2.64 -6.58
CA CYS A 51 3.03 3.14 -6.04
C CYS A 51 3.03 3.22 -4.50
N ILE A 52 1.95 3.71 -3.90
CA ILE A 52 1.78 3.78 -2.43
C ILE A 52 1.92 2.37 -1.82
N ALA A 53 1.26 1.37 -2.40
CA ALA A 53 1.39 -0.01 -1.97
C ALA A 53 2.81 -0.58 -2.19
N GLY A 54 3.54 -0.07 -3.18
CA GLY A 54 4.91 -0.44 -3.48
C GLY A 54 5.86 -0.18 -2.30
N TYR A 55 5.63 0.89 -1.53
CA TYR A 55 6.40 1.17 -0.31
C TYR A 55 6.17 0.15 0.82
N LYS A 56 5.12 -0.67 0.72
CA LYS A 56 4.82 -1.77 1.65
C LYS A 56 5.12 -3.13 1.03
N ASN A 57 5.95 -3.13 -0.03
CA ASN A 57 6.30 -4.30 -0.83
C ASN A 57 5.07 -5.05 -1.37
N TYR A 58 3.96 -4.34 -1.60
CA TYR A 58 2.69 -4.92 -2.04
C TYR A 58 2.15 -6.04 -1.14
N ASN A 59 2.53 -6.05 0.14
CA ASN A 59 2.12 -7.06 1.10
C ASN A 59 0.88 -6.57 1.87
N SER A 60 -0.27 -7.24 1.69
CA SER A 60 -1.50 -6.88 2.41
C SER A 60 -1.44 -7.15 3.91
N SER A 61 -0.52 -8.01 4.35
CA SER A 61 -0.26 -8.23 5.79
C SER A 61 0.92 -7.42 6.34
N TYR A 62 1.33 -6.36 5.64
CA TYR A 62 2.45 -5.52 6.07
C TYR A 62 2.22 -4.93 7.47
N ARG A 63 3.29 -4.90 8.27
CA ARG A 63 3.31 -4.29 9.61
C ARG A 63 4.62 -3.53 9.79
N LEU A 64 4.52 -2.26 10.18
CA LEU A 64 5.64 -1.45 10.65
C LEU A 64 5.20 -0.78 11.95
N THR A 65 5.68 -1.29 13.07
CA THR A 65 5.13 -0.95 14.39
C THR A 65 6.23 -0.71 15.41
N SER A 66 5.98 0.19 16.35
CA SER A 66 6.73 0.33 17.59
C SER A 66 6.40 -0.79 18.57
N GLU A 67 7.14 -0.86 19.68
CA GLU A 67 6.95 -1.90 20.72
C GLU A 67 5.55 -1.91 21.33
N ASP A 68 4.88 -0.76 21.38
CA ASP A 68 3.50 -0.61 21.89
C ASP A 68 2.42 -1.04 20.87
N GLY A 69 2.81 -1.44 19.67
CA GLY A 69 1.90 -1.81 18.59
C GLY A 69 1.31 -0.63 17.82
N THR A 70 1.72 0.61 18.12
CA THR A 70 1.37 1.76 17.28
C THR A 70 2.19 1.71 15.98
N GLY A 71 1.60 2.09 14.84
CA GLY A 71 2.33 2.04 13.57
C GLY A 71 1.43 1.99 12.35
N TYR A 72 1.97 1.45 11.27
CA TYR A 72 1.37 1.40 9.95
C TYR A 72 1.11 -0.04 9.50
N TYR A 73 -0.07 -0.25 8.92
CA TYR A 73 -0.61 -1.58 8.64
C TYR A 73 -1.15 -1.70 7.22
N GLY A 74 -1.11 -2.93 6.72
CA GLY A 74 -1.82 -3.29 5.51
C GLY A 74 -1.17 -2.79 4.25
N LEU A 75 -1.84 -3.06 3.13
CA LEU A 75 -1.33 -2.81 1.79
C LEU A 75 -0.95 -1.33 1.57
N PHE A 76 -1.69 -0.41 2.19
CA PHE A 76 -1.52 1.03 2.01
C PHE A 76 -0.79 1.72 3.17
N GLY A 77 -0.34 0.97 4.19
CA GLY A 77 0.32 1.55 5.36
C GLY A 77 -0.58 2.51 6.12
N ILE A 78 -1.77 2.05 6.50
CA ILE A 78 -2.75 2.84 7.25
C ILE A 78 -2.31 2.92 8.71
N HIS A 79 -2.26 4.13 9.26
CA HIS A 79 -1.85 4.33 10.65
C HIS A 79 -2.88 3.73 11.62
N HIS A 80 -2.42 3.15 12.73
CA HIS A 80 -3.25 2.45 13.70
C HIS A 80 -4.47 3.27 14.17
N SER A 81 -4.27 4.56 14.44
CA SER A 81 -5.34 5.48 14.87
C SER A 81 -6.42 5.68 13.82
N ASP A 82 -6.06 5.58 12.54
CA ASP A 82 -6.95 5.90 11.43
C ASP A 82 -7.85 4.72 11.08
N ILE A 83 -7.41 3.48 11.34
CA ILE A 83 -8.18 2.26 11.08
C ILE A 83 -9.56 2.33 11.76
N ASN A 84 -9.60 2.78 13.01
CA ASN A 84 -10.86 2.87 13.78
C ASN A 84 -11.79 3.98 13.28
N SER A 85 -11.28 4.91 12.47
CA SER A 85 -12.07 5.95 11.80
C SER A 85 -12.67 5.45 10.48
N CYS A 86 -12.14 4.36 9.92
CA CYS A 86 -12.65 3.77 8.69
C CYS A 86 -13.90 2.94 8.94
N SER A 87 -14.83 3.02 7.98
CA SER A 87 -16.02 2.18 7.96
C SER A 87 -16.42 1.79 6.55
N THR A 88 -17.03 0.62 6.43
CA THR A 88 -17.86 0.27 5.28
C THR A 88 -19.31 0.67 5.58
N ARG A 89 -20.23 0.40 4.64
CA ARG A 89 -21.67 0.55 4.91
C ARG A 89 -22.18 -0.37 6.01
N GLU A 90 -21.45 -1.45 6.31
CA GLU A 90 -21.93 -2.56 7.15
C GLU A 90 -21.25 -2.57 8.53
N LYS A 91 -19.98 -2.16 8.61
CA LYS A 91 -19.20 -2.22 9.85
C LYS A 91 -18.13 -1.13 9.92
N LYS A 92 -17.66 -0.85 11.14
CA LYS A 92 -16.35 -0.23 11.34
C LYS A 92 -15.26 -1.26 11.04
N LEU A 93 -14.17 -0.81 10.44
CA LEU A 93 -13.03 -1.68 10.17
C LEU A 93 -12.27 -1.96 11.47
N GLN A 94 -11.69 -3.15 11.53
CA GLN A 94 -10.76 -3.59 12.56
C GLN A 94 -9.38 -3.80 11.97
N LEU A 95 -8.38 -3.96 12.84
CA LEU A 95 -7.01 -4.21 12.41
C LEU A 95 -6.86 -5.46 11.53
N LEU A 96 -7.63 -6.51 11.79
CA LEU A 96 -7.57 -7.75 11.01
C LEU A 96 -8.15 -7.60 9.61
N ASP A 97 -9.09 -6.68 9.43
CA ASP A 97 -9.68 -6.39 8.12
C ASP A 97 -8.58 -5.83 7.19
N VAL A 98 -7.79 -4.86 7.66
CA VAL A 98 -6.70 -4.26 6.86
C VAL A 98 -5.44 -5.11 6.73
N LEU A 99 -5.49 -6.40 7.08
CA LEU A 99 -4.35 -7.31 7.08
C LEU A 99 -4.60 -8.64 6.35
N ASP A 100 -5.80 -8.82 5.82
CA ASP A 100 -6.17 -10.01 5.05
C ASP A 100 -5.85 -9.83 3.55
N ASP A 101 -6.32 -10.73 2.69
CA ASP A 101 -6.15 -10.65 1.24
C ASP A 101 -7.32 -9.99 0.49
N ASP A 102 -8.44 -9.68 1.16
CA ASP A 102 -9.57 -8.95 0.58
C ASP A 102 -9.35 -7.43 0.71
N ILE A 103 -8.59 -6.88 -0.23
CA ILE A 103 -8.19 -5.47 -0.22
C ILE A 103 -9.35 -4.46 -0.43
N LYS A 104 -10.60 -4.92 -0.49
CA LYS A 104 -11.76 -4.06 -0.77
C LYS A 104 -11.97 -3.03 0.33
N ASP A 105 -11.94 -3.46 1.59
CA ASP A 105 -12.12 -2.57 2.72
C ASP A 105 -10.84 -1.80 3.06
N ASP A 106 -9.65 -2.38 2.84
CA ASP A 106 -8.37 -1.64 2.78
C ASP A 106 -8.48 -0.44 1.85
N PHE A 107 -9.00 -0.66 0.63
CA PHE A 107 -9.13 0.37 -0.38
C PHE A 107 -10.18 1.43 0.01
N MET A 108 -11.30 1.01 0.60
CA MET A 108 -12.28 1.96 1.16
C MET A 108 -11.68 2.81 2.27
N CYS A 109 -10.82 2.24 3.12
CA CYS A 109 -10.14 2.95 4.18
C CYS A 109 -9.08 3.90 3.62
N PHE A 110 -8.28 3.45 2.63
CA PHE A 110 -7.37 4.30 1.87
C PHE A 110 -8.07 5.54 1.32
N ASN A 111 -9.26 5.37 0.73
CA ASN A 111 -10.02 6.50 0.21
C ASN A 111 -10.38 7.51 1.32
N GLN A 112 -10.83 7.01 2.47
CA GLN A 112 -11.25 7.84 3.61
C GLN A 112 -10.10 8.61 4.25
N VAL A 113 -8.93 7.98 4.42
CA VAL A 113 -7.86 8.51 5.28
C VAL A 113 -6.62 8.98 4.52
N ILE A 114 -6.44 8.56 3.27
CA ILE A 114 -5.30 8.96 2.43
C ILE A 114 -5.79 9.77 1.23
N GLN A 115 -6.62 9.19 0.35
CA GLN A 115 -7.01 9.84 -0.91
C GLN A 115 -7.77 11.16 -0.67
N ASN A 116 -8.70 11.18 0.28
CA ASN A 116 -9.49 12.38 0.59
C ASN A 116 -8.73 13.40 1.47
N ASN A 117 -7.49 13.12 1.86
CA ASN A 117 -6.66 14.03 2.64
C ASN A 117 -5.61 14.68 1.71
N ILE A 118 -5.80 15.96 1.40
CA ILE A 118 -4.95 16.67 0.43
C ILE A 118 -3.45 16.68 0.81
N LEU A 119 -3.14 16.73 2.11
CA LEU A 119 -1.74 16.72 2.57
C LEU A 119 -1.10 15.36 2.37
N ARG A 120 -1.84 14.28 2.66
CA ARG A 120 -1.34 12.91 2.51
C ARG A 120 -1.20 12.52 1.04
N ILE A 121 -2.17 12.87 0.20
CA ILE A 121 -2.08 12.54 -1.23
C ILE A 121 -0.97 13.33 -1.92
N ASN A 122 -0.78 14.63 -1.61
CA ASN A 122 0.32 15.42 -2.17
C ASN A 122 1.69 14.92 -1.73
N PHE A 123 1.80 14.44 -0.49
CA PHE A 123 3.02 13.81 0.00
C PHE A 123 3.35 12.56 -0.82
N PHE A 124 2.38 11.68 -1.05
CA PHE A 124 2.61 10.49 -1.87
C PHE A 124 2.85 10.82 -3.34
N ASP A 125 2.19 11.82 -3.90
CA ASP A 125 2.41 12.27 -5.29
C ASP A 125 3.88 12.67 -5.52
N LYS A 126 4.48 13.38 -4.55
CA LYS A 126 5.90 13.74 -4.56
C LYS A 126 6.82 12.51 -4.48
N LEU A 127 6.53 11.58 -3.57
CA LEU A 127 7.32 10.35 -3.40
C LEU A 127 7.19 9.42 -4.61
N CYS A 128 6.01 9.38 -5.22
CA CYS A 128 5.66 8.56 -6.38
C CYS A 128 5.99 9.22 -7.72
N SER A 129 6.92 10.18 -7.73
CA SER A 129 7.37 10.87 -8.92
C SER A 129 8.86 10.61 -9.20
N PRO A 130 9.32 10.74 -10.46
CA PRO A 130 10.74 10.72 -10.78
C PRO A 130 11.51 11.74 -9.92
N PRO A 131 12.75 11.44 -9.49
CA PRO A 131 13.56 10.27 -9.88
C PRO A 131 13.36 9.03 -8.99
N TYR A 132 12.38 9.02 -8.09
CA TYR A 132 12.26 8.00 -7.03
C TYR A 132 11.53 6.72 -7.43
N VAL A 133 11.04 6.67 -8.66
CA VAL A 133 10.19 5.62 -9.20
C VAL A 133 10.67 5.15 -10.56
N ARG A 134 10.25 3.94 -10.92
CA ARG A 134 10.39 3.37 -12.26
C ARG A 134 9.03 3.04 -12.85
N TYR A 135 8.93 3.07 -14.17
CA TYR A 135 7.71 2.70 -14.86
C TYR A 135 7.66 1.20 -15.14
N VAL A 136 6.53 0.57 -14.85
CA VAL A 136 6.28 -0.85 -15.12
C VAL A 136 5.09 -0.96 -16.07
N PRO A 137 5.26 -1.49 -17.30
CA PRO A 137 4.13 -1.70 -18.19
C PRO A 137 3.23 -2.80 -17.63
N CYS A 138 1.92 -2.55 -17.60
CA CYS A 138 0.93 -3.51 -17.15
C CYS A 138 -0.25 -3.55 -18.12
N ARG A 139 -0.69 -4.76 -18.46
CA ARG A 139 -1.88 -5.00 -19.27
C ARG A 139 -3.05 -5.30 -18.34
N LEU A 140 -3.97 -4.35 -18.21
CA LEU A 140 -5.16 -4.49 -17.33
C LEU A 140 -6.29 -5.27 -17.99
N ASP A 141 -6.35 -5.29 -19.32
CA ASP A 141 -7.15 -6.20 -20.14
C ASP A 141 -6.62 -6.21 -21.58
N ASN A 142 -7.37 -6.80 -22.52
CA ASN A 142 -6.95 -6.91 -23.92
C ASN A 142 -6.74 -5.57 -24.65
N TYR A 143 -7.27 -4.46 -24.13
CA TYR A 143 -7.27 -3.15 -24.79
C TYR A 143 -6.55 -2.06 -23.98
N ILE A 144 -6.38 -2.26 -22.67
CA ILE A 144 -5.84 -1.25 -21.75
C ILE A 144 -4.44 -1.66 -21.29
N ILE A 145 -3.45 -0.91 -21.73
CA ILE A 145 -2.07 -0.95 -21.21
C ILE A 145 -1.82 0.34 -20.45
N VAL A 146 -1.47 0.20 -19.16
CA VAL A 146 -1.10 1.32 -18.29
C VAL A 146 0.37 1.26 -17.94
N LYS A 147 0.96 2.42 -17.69
CA LYS A 147 2.30 2.53 -17.09
C LYS A 147 2.10 2.69 -15.58
N LEU A 148 2.35 1.61 -14.83
CA LEU A 148 2.36 1.66 -13.38
C LEU A 148 3.62 2.35 -12.87
N ILE A 149 3.53 2.91 -11.68
CA ILE A 149 4.62 3.57 -10.97
C ILE A 149 5.05 2.63 -9.85
N ASP A 150 6.33 2.26 -9.82
CA ASP A 150 6.92 1.40 -8.79
C ASP A 150 8.08 2.13 -8.08
N PRO A 151 8.06 2.27 -6.74
CA PRO A 151 9.18 2.87 -6.01
C PRO A 151 10.48 2.10 -6.19
N ILE A 152 11.57 2.82 -6.41
CA ILE A 152 12.92 2.23 -6.50
C ILE A 152 13.41 1.83 -5.09
N HIS A 153 13.15 2.68 -4.10
CA HIS A 153 13.57 2.50 -2.70
C HIS A 153 12.38 2.22 -1.79
N LYS A 154 11.98 0.94 -1.71
CA LYS A 154 10.78 0.51 -0.96
C LYS A 154 10.96 0.53 0.56
N ASP A 155 12.21 0.44 1.01
CA ASP A 155 12.62 0.42 2.42
C ASP A 155 12.57 1.81 3.10
N VAL A 156 12.30 2.88 2.35
CA VAL A 156 12.38 4.26 2.85
C VAL A 156 11.50 4.50 4.09
N PHE A 157 10.30 3.93 4.13
CA PHE A 157 9.39 4.12 5.26
C PHE A 157 9.85 3.38 6.52
N GLU A 158 10.47 2.21 6.37
CA GLU A 158 11.03 1.48 7.50
C GLU A 158 12.22 2.24 8.11
N ILE A 159 13.09 2.79 7.27
CA ILE A 159 14.22 3.61 7.71
C ILE A 159 13.73 4.92 8.34
N SER A 160 12.76 5.59 7.70
CA SER A 160 12.14 6.82 8.20
C SER A 160 11.53 6.60 9.59
N PHE A 161 10.80 5.50 9.76
CA PHE A 161 10.21 5.13 11.05
C PHE A 161 11.27 4.88 12.12
N ASN A 162 12.31 4.11 11.81
CA ASN A 162 13.37 3.77 12.78
C ASN A 162 14.28 4.95 13.14
N LYS A 163 14.50 5.88 12.21
CA LYS A 163 15.37 7.05 12.40
C LYS A 163 14.62 8.32 12.77
N GLU A 164 13.29 8.28 12.76
CA GLU A 164 12.41 9.43 12.99
C GLU A 164 12.73 10.62 12.04
N VAL A 165 12.92 10.34 10.75
CA VAL A 165 13.21 11.34 9.71
C VAL A 165 12.17 11.30 8.59
N ASP A 166 12.00 12.39 7.85
CA ASP A 166 11.08 12.40 6.70
C ASP A 166 11.59 11.46 5.60
N PRO A 167 10.75 10.56 5.03
CA PRO A 167 11.19 9.67 3.96
C PRO A 167 11.64 10.43 2.70
N SER A 168 11.14 11.65 2.47
CA SER A 168 11.59 12.52 1.37
C SER A 168 13.07 12.88 1.50
N ASP A 169 13.57 13.07 2.73
CA ASP A 169 14.98 13.42 2.96
C ASP A 169 15.89 12.24 2.66
N ILE A 170 15.45 11.02 3.01
CA ILE A 170 16.17 9.78 2.68
C ILE A 170 16.26 9.61 1.17
N LEU A 171 15.15 9.81 0.44
CA LEU A 171 15.13 9.67 -1.01
C LEU A 171 16.02 10.72 -1.69
N ALA A 172 15.97 11.98 -1.22
CA ALA A 172 16.80 13.05 -1.74
C ALA A 172 18.30 12.74 -1.55
N SER A 173 18.69 12.26 -0.37
CA SER A 173 20.07 11.86 -0.08
C SER A 173 20.55 10.73 -1.02
N ARG A 174 19.76 9.67 -1.20
CA ARG A 174 20.14 8.54 -2.07
C ARG A 174 20.27 8.95 -3.53
N HIS A 175 19.41 9.85 -3.99
CA HIS A 175 19.50 10.36 -5.34
C HIS A 175 20.77 11.19 -5.54
N ALA A 176 21.13 12.04 -4.58
CA ALA A 176 22.38 12.81 -4.61
C ALA A 176 23.59 11.89 -4.72
N ASP A 177 23.70 10.88 -3.85
CA ASP A 177 24.80 9.90 -3.86
C ASP A 177 24.94 9.17 -5.22
N THR A 178 23.80 8.78 -5.80
CA THR A 178 23.77 8.11 -7.12
C THR A 178 24.26 9.05 -8.20
N SER A 179 23.78 10.30 -8.22
CA SER A 179 24.17 11.30 -9.21
C SER A 179 25.66 11.68 -9.14
N GLU A 180 26.24 11.72 -7.94
CA GLU A 180 27.67 11.94 -7.73
C GLU A 180 28.50 10.75 -8.25
N SER A 181 28.02 9.52 -8.02
CA SER A 181 28.69 8.31 -8.51
C SER A 181 28.70 8.21 -10.05
N GLU A 182 27.59 8.56 -10.70
CA GLU A 182 27.48 8.60 -12.16
C GLU A 182 28.32 9.74 -12.77
N GLY A 183 28.34 10.90 -12.11
CA GLY A 183 29.21 12.01 -12.46
C GLY A 183 30.69 11.63 -12.42
N ALA A 184 31.14 10.99 -11.33
CA ALA A 184 32.51 10.54 -11.16
C ALA A 184 32.93 9.49 -12.21
N PHE A 185 32.04 8.59 -12.61
CA PHE A 185 32.32 7.58 -13.64
C PHE A 185 32.52 8.21 -15.03
N ASN A 186 31.80 9.29 -15.33
CA ASN A 186 31.89 10.00 -16.62
C ASN A 186 33.15 10.88 -16.78
N PHE A 187 33.91 11.13 -15.71
CA PHE A 187 35.18 11.88 -15.77
C PHE A 187 36.43 10.99 -15.90
N ILE A 188 36.28 9.66 -15.87
CA ILE A 188 37.39 8.69 -15.95
C ILE A 188 37.40 7.96 -17.31
N GLY A 189 36.54 8.37 -18.25
CA GLY A 189 36.40 7.80 -19.61
C GLY A 189 37.17 8.56 -20.69
#